data_AF-A0A5C7MZ69-F1
#
_entry.id   AF-A0A5C7MZ69-F1
#
_cell.length_a   1.000
_cell.length_b   1.000
_cell.length_c   1.000
_cell.angle_alpha   90.00
_cell.angle_beta   90.00
_cell.angle_gamma   90.00
#
_symmetry.space_group_name_H-M   'P 1'
#
loop_
_entity.id
_entity.type
_entity.pdbx_description
1 polymer ?
#
loop_
_entity_poly.entity_id
_entity_poly.type
_entity_poly.pdbx_seq_one_letter_code
_entity_poly.pdbx_strand_id
1 'polypeptide(L)' 'MATPTSREQALRRLPLSYSLALRLRDARVAPDVICEYVGVEPSALAGIYRIGEAKLAAAQHEESA' A
#
# COMPACT_ATOMS: atom_id res chain seq x y z
N MET A 1 -12.78 -19.58 -6.25
CA MET A 1 -12.58 -18.16 -5.88
C MET A 1 -11.49 -18.12 -4.83
N ALA A 2 -10.37 -17.44 -5.09
CA ALA A 2 -9.32 -17.29 -4.08
C ALA A 2 -9.85 -16.35 -2.99
N THR A 3 -9.91 -16.82 -1.74
CA THR A 3 -10.24 -15.96 -0.60
C THR A 3 -9.17 -14.87 -0.47
N PRO A 4 -9.53 -13.59 -0.42
CA PRO A 4 -8.55 -12.53 -0.29
C PRO A 4 -7.81 -12.70 1.04
N THR A 5 -6.48 -12.68 0.99
CA THR A 5 -5.63 -12.73 2.18
C THR A 5 -5.98 -11.57 3.10
N SER A 6 -5.74 -11.71 4.41
CA SER A 6 -5.99 -10.62 5.38
C SER A 6 -5.26 -9.32 4.98
N ARG A 7 -4.10 -9.43 4.32
CA ARG A 7 -3.39 -8.28 3.72
C ARG A 7 -4.22 -7.58 2.64
N GLU A 8 -4.79 -8.32 1.69
CA GLU A 8 -5.61 -7.76 0.62
C GLU A 8 -6.89 -7.08 1.15
N GLN A 9 -7.47 -7.63 2.21
CA GLN A 9 -8.64 -7.03 2.88
C GLN A 9 -8.24 -5.74 3.62
N ALA A 10 -7.16 -5.76 4.38
CA ALA A 10 -6.63 -4.59 5.06
C ALA A 10 -6.22 -3.48 4.07
N LEU A 11 -5.57 -3.82 2.95
CA LEU A 11 -5.22 -2.87 1.88
C LEU A 11 -6.45 -2.17 1.27
N ARG A 12 -7.65 -2.77 1.29
CA ARG A 12 -8.87 -2.11 0.81
C ARG A 12 -9.41 -1.04 1.76
N ARG A 13 -9.01 -1.08 3.03
CA ARG A 13 -9.39 -0.09 4.05
C ARG A 13 -8.45 1.13 4.08
N LEU A 14 -7.29 1.03 3.44
CA LEU A 14 -6.31 2.10 3.37
C LEU A 14 -6.74 3.20 2.36
N PRO A 15 -6.31 4.45 2.56
CA PRO A 15 -6.45 5.49 1.54
C PRO A 15 -5.79 5.08 0.22
N LEU A 16 -6.38 5.53 -0.89
CA LEU A 16 -6.03 5.06 -2.25
C LEU A 16 -4.53 5.17 -2.54
N SER A 17 -3.89 6.30 -2.26
CA SER A 17 -2.47 6.55 -2.53
C SER A 17 -1.55 5.53 -1.87
N TYR A 18 -1.81 5.17 -0.60
CA TYR A 18 -1.00 4.17 0.10
C TYR A 18 -1.27 2.77 -0.42
N SER A 19 -2.54 2.42 -0.61
CA SER A 19 -2.93 1.09 -1.05
C SER A 19 -2.45 0.79 -2.48
N LEU A 20 -2.46 1.79 -3.38
CA LEU A 20 -1.91 1.66 -4.73
C LEU A 20 -0.38 1.55 -4.70
N ALA A 21 0.30 2.43 -3.96
CA ALA A 21 1.76 2.40 -3.87
C ALA A 21 2.26 1.02 -3.40
N LEU A 22 1.63 0.45 -2.38
CA LEU A 22 2.00 -0.87 -1.85
C LEU A 22 1.71 -2.00 -2.85
N ARG A 23 0.55 -1.99 -3.53
CA ARG A 23 0.22 -3.01 -4.53
C ARG A 23 1.20 -2.98 -5.71
N LEU A 24 1.55 -1.79 -6.20
CA LEU A 24 2.49 -1.64 -7.30
C LEU A 24 3.91 -2.06 -6.89
N ARG A 25 4.31 -1.76 -5.65
CA ARG A 25 5.57 -2.23 -5.07
C ARG A 25 5.62 -3.76 -4.98
N ASP A 26 4.55 -4.39 -4.49
CA ASP A 26 4.44 -5.85 -4.39
C ASP A 26 4.48 -6.50 -5.80
N ALA A 27 3.94 -5.82 -6.81
CA ALA A 27 4.04 -6.19 -8.22
C ALA A 27 5.41 -5.87 -8.87
N ARG A 28 6.39 -5.35 -8.11
CA ARG A 28 7.73 -4.96 -8.57
C ARG A 28 7.75 -3.93 -9.69
N VAL A 29 6.76 -3.04 -9.72
CA VAL A 29 6.75 -1.89 -10.63
C VAL A 29 7.90 -0.95 -10.29
N ALA A 30 8.50 -0.34 -11.31
CA ALA A 30 9.62 0.58 -11.13
C ALA A 30 9.22 1.78 -10.25
N PRO A 31 10.08 2.24 -9.31
CA PRO A 31 9.77 3.34 -8.40
C PRO A 31 9.30 4.61 -9.11
N ASP A 32 9.95 5.01 -10.20
CA ASP A 32 9.56 6.18 -10.99
C ASP A 32 8.13 6.05 -11.55
N VAL A 33 7.75 4.86 -12.03
CA VAL A 33 6.38 4.60 -12.53
C VAL A 33 5.37 4.66 -11.39
N ILE A 34 5.74 4.20 -10.19
CA ILE A 34 4.87 4.30 -9.01
C ILE A 34 4.67 5.77 -8.61
N CYS A 35 5.73 6.58 -8.64
CA CYS A 35 5.66 8.02 -8.38
C CYS A 35 4.66 8.72 -9.30
N GLU A 36 4.77 8.47 -10.61
CA GLU A 36 3.84 9.01 -11.61
C GLU A 36 2.40 8.57 -11.35
N TYR A 37 2.19 7.28 -11.04
CA TYR A 37 0.85 6.74 -10.85
C TYR A 37 0.18 7.23 -9.55
N VAL A 38 0.97 7.44 -8.50
CA VAL A 38 0.47 7.92 -7.19
C VAL A 38 0.42 9.45 -7.14
N GLY A 39 1.13 10.14 -8.04
CA GLY A 39 1.22 11.60 -8.12
C GLY A 39 2.10 12.18 -7.01
N VAL A 40 3.28 11.59 -6.77
CA VAL A 40 4.21 12.02 -5.72
C VAL A 40 5.64 12.18 -6.24
N GLU A 41 6.39 13.08 -5.62
CA GLU A 41 7.82 13.23 -5.90
C GLU A 41 8.61 11.97 -5.49
N PRO A 42 9.69 11.61 -6.22
CA PRO A 42 10.54 10.46 -5.86
C PRO A 42 11.09 10.51 -4.43
N SER A 43 11.38 11.72 -3.94
CA SER A 43 11.83 11.96 -2.56
C SER A 43 10.77 11.60 -1.51
N ALA A 44 9.49 11.70 -1.85
CA ALA A 44 8.37 11.39 -0.97
C ALA A 44 8.00 9.90 -0.96
N LEU A 45 8.38 9.13 -1.99
CA LEU A 45 7.97 7.74 -2.16
C LEU A 45 8.33 6.84 -0.97
N ALA A 46 9.54 7.00 -0.42
CA ALA A 46 9.97 6.25 0.76
C ALA A 46 9.08 6.54 1.98
N GLY A 47 8.63 7.78 2.13
CA GLY A 47 7.69 8.19 3.18
C GLY A 47 6.30 7.57 2.97
N ILE A 48 5.80 7.57 1.73
CA ILE A 48 4.55 6.91 1.36
C ILE A 48 4.58 5.42 1.72
N TYR A 49 5.66 4.71 1.41
CA TYR A 49 5.79 3.30 1.80
C TYR A 49 5.80 3.13 3.31
N ARG A 50 6.59 3.92 4.05
CA ARG A 50 6.65 3.81 5.52
C ARG A 50 5.27 4.00 6.16
N ILE A 51 4.56 5.05 5.77
CA ILE A 51 3.23 5.35 6.30
C ILE A 51 2.21 4.31 5.85
N GLY A 52 2.29 3.87 4.59
CA GLY A 52 1.42 2.83 4.05
C GLY A 52 1.55 1.51 4.81
N GLU A 53 2.77 1.03 5.04
CA GLU A 53 3.00 -0.21 5.79
C GLU A 53 2.52 -0.09 7.24
N ALA A 54 2.73 1.05 7.90
CA ALA A 54 2.24 1.27 9.25
C ALA A 54 0.70 1.24 9.32
N LYS A 55 0.02 1.85 8.35
CA LYS A 55 -1.45 1.80 8.25
C LYS A 55 -1.95 0.40 7.94
N LEU A 56 -1.23 -0.33 7.09
CA LEU A 56 -1.57 -1.70 6.73
C LEU A 56 -1.48 -2.62 7.95
N ALA A 57 -0.39 -2.54 8.71
CA ALA A 57 -0.25 -3.28 9.96
C ALA A 57 -1.41 -2.97 10.91
N ALA A 58 -1.70 -1.69 11.16
CA ALA A 58 -2.81 -1.28 12.02
C ALA A 58 -4.16 -1.90 11.57
N ALA A 59 -4.48 -1.83 10.27
CA ALA A 59 -5.70 -2.40 9.72
C ALA A 59 -5.77 -3.94 9.84
N GLN A 60 -4.63 -4.64 9.79
CA GLN A 60 -4.56 -6.09 10.01
C GLN A 60 -4.76 -6.47 11.49
N HIS A 61 -4.26 -5.64 12.42
CA HIS A 61 -4.50 -5.80 13.84
C HIS A 61 -5.98 -5.58 14.20
N GLU A 62 -6.64 -4.58 13.60
CA GLU A 62 -8.08 -4.32 13.79
C GLU A 62 -8.98 -5.45 13.24
N GLU A 63 -8.52 -6.23 12.26
CA GLU A 63 -9.27 -7.37 11.72
C GLU A 63 -9.11 -8.65 12.57
N SER A 64 -8.07 -8.71 13.40
CA SER A 64 -7.75 -9.88 14.23
C SER A 64 -8.27 -9.78 15.67
N ALA A 65 -8.86 -8.64 16.04
CA ALA A 65 -9.44 -8.34 17.36
C ALA A 65 -10.96 -8.49 17.34
#